data_AF-A0A357SZE1-F1
#
_entry.id   AF-A0A357SZE1-F1
#
_cell.length_a   1.000
_cell.length_b   1.000
_cell.length_c   1.000
_cell.angle_alpha   90.00
_cell.angle_beta   90.00
_cell.angle_gamma   90.00
#
_symmetry.space_group_name_H-M   'P 1'
#
loop_
_entity.id
_entity.type
_entity.pdbx_description
1 polymer ?
#
loop_
_entity_poly.entity_id
_entity_poly.type
_entity_poly.pdbx_seq_one_letter_code
_entity_poly.pdbx_strand_id
1 'polypeptide(L)' 'GEPLAPSWLNKFYESLNQQIRPVIQEGRNPVLLVSPPIRRYVRSITERVSSKIMVVSYQEITPEIEVHSLGMVGAGE' A
#
# COMPACT_ATOMS: atom_id res chain seq x y z
N GLY A 1 16.96 -0.23 13.72
CA GLY A 1 15.80 -1.13 13.61
C GLY A 1 16.29 -2.42 13.01
N GLU A 2 15.83 -3.55 13.55
CA GLU A 2 16.20 -4.87 13.03
C GLU A 2 15.75 -5.03 11.56
N PRO A 3 16.54 -5.69 10.70
CA PRO A 3 16.13 -6.01 9.34
C PRO A 3 14.86 -6.87 9.33
N LEU A 4 13.99 -6.63 8.35
CA LEU A 4 12.79 -7.45 8.16
C LEU A 4 13.18 -8.85 7.69
N ALA A 5 12.53 -9.87 8.27
CA ALA A 5 12.69 -11.24 7.81
C ALA A 5 12.17 -11.41 6.36
N PRO A 6 12.75 -12.28 5.53
CA PRO A 6 12.29 -12.49 4.15
C PRO A 6 10.81 -12.87 4.04
N SER A 7 10.29 -13.63 5.02
CA SER A 7 8.88 -14.04 5.10
C SER A 7 7.91 -12.86 5.26
N TRP A 8 8.37 -11.74 5.82
CA TRP A 8 7.57 -10.52 5.97
C TRP A 8 7.10 -10.00 4.61
N LEU A 9 7.99 -10.01 3.61
CA LEU A 9 7.69 -9.48 2.29
C LEU A 9 6.62 -10.31 1.57
N ASN A 10 6.66 -11.64 1.73
CA ASN A 10 5.65 -12.53 1.16
C ASN A 10 4.27 -12.24 1.76
N LYS A 11 4.16 -12.14 3.09
CA LYS A 11 2.92 -11.76 3.78
C LYS A 11 2.40 -10.40 3.32
N PHE A 12 3.30 -9.43 3.15
CA PHE A 12 2.95 -8.11 2.65
C PHE A 12 2.36 -8.18 1.24
N TYR A 13 2.96 -8.96 0.32
CA TYR A 13 2.43 -9.13 -1.04
C TYR A 13 1.09 -9.87 -1.07
N GLU A 14 0.91 -10.87 -0.22
CA GLU A 14 -0.37 -11.58 -0.08
C GLU A 14 -1.48 -10.62 0.36
N SER A 15 -1.22 -9.86 1.45
CA SER A 15 -2.14 -8.84 1.96
C SER A 15 -2.43 -7.75 0.90
N LEU A 16 -1.39 -7.24 0.23
CA LEU A 16 -1.53 -6.25 -0.84
C LEU A 16 -2.46 -6.77 -1.94
N ASN A 17 -2.18 -7.98 -2.46
CA ASN A 17 -2.97 -8.58 -3.53
C ASN A 17 -4.42 -8.81 -3.10
N GLN A 18 -4.65 -9.21 -1.85
CA GLN A 18 -6.01 -9.38 -1.31
C GLN A 18 -6.78 -8.06 -1.32
N GLN A 19 -6.16 -6.95 -0.91
CA GLN A 19 -6.83 -5.66 -0.81
C GLN A 19 -7.00 -4.95 -2.16
N ILE A 20 -6.05 -5.06 -3.09
CA ILE A 20 -6.14 -4.33 -4.38
C ILE A 20 -7.02 -5.03 -5.42
N ARG A 21 -7.21 -6.36 -5.33
CA ARG A 21 -7.98 -7.13 -6.33
C ARG A 21 -9.43 -6.62 -6.47
N PRO A 22 -10.21 -6.42 -5.40
CA PRO A 22 -11.57 -5.89 -5.51
C PRO A 22 -11.59 -4.50 -6.14
N VAL A 23 -10.67 -3.61 -5.73
CA VAL A 23 -10.56 -2.24 -6.27
C VAL A 23 -10.34 -2.24 -7.78
N ILE A 24 -9.46 -3.12 -8.27
CA ILE A 24 -9.18 -3.27 -9.70
C ILE A 24 -10.39 -3.87 -10.43
N GLN A 25 -11.09 -4.83 -9.83
CA GLN A 25 -12.29 -5.45 -10.42
C GLN A 25 -13.45 -4.46 -10.55
N GLU A 26 -13.54 -3.48 -9.66
CA GLU A 26 -14.45 -2.34 -9.77
C GLU A 26 -14.02 -1.31 -10.84
N GLY A 27 -12.90 -1.53 -11.53
CA GLY A 27 -12.37 -0.62 -12.55
C GLY A 27 -11.67 0.62 -11.98
N ARG A 28 -11.32 0.62 -10.69
CA ARG A 28 -10.63 1.72 -10.01
C ARG A 28 -9.12 1.45 -9.90
N ASN A 29 -8.34 2.53 -9.82
CA ASN A 29 -6.90 2.42 -9.54
C ASN A 29 -6.65 2.42 -8.03
N PRO A 30 -5.96 1.42 -7.46
CA PRO A 30 -5.66 1.39 -6.03
C PRO A 30 -4.63 2.45 -5.64
N VAL A 31 -4.87 3.08 -4.49
CA VAL A 31 -3.97 4.03 -3.85
C VAL A 31 -3.66 3.54 -2.45
N LEU A 32 -2.37 3.39 -2.14
CA LEU A 32 -1.90 3.10 -0.79
C LEU A 32 -1.56 4.42 -0.09
N LEU A 33 -2.27 4.69 1.01
CA LEU A 33 -1.95 5.79 1.91
C LEU A 33 -1.02 5.28 3.02
N VAL A 34 0.12 5.95 3.21
CA VAL A 34 1.17 5.51 4.14
C VAL A 34 1.76 6.67 4.94
N SER A 35 2.61 6.37 5.92
CA SER A 35 3.40 7.42 6.58
C SER A 35 4.58 7.88 5.73
N PRO A 36 4.96 9.17 5.79
CA PRO A 36 6.10 9.70 5.03
C PRO A 36 7.40 8.90 5.18
N PRO A 37 7.80 8.45 6.40
CA PRO A 37 9.06 7.72 6.56
C PRO A 37 9.14 6.39 5.79
N ILE A 38 7.99 5.73 5.56
CA ILE A 38 7.96 4.42 4.90
C ILE A 38 7.62 4.52 3.40
N ARG A 39 7.18 5.68 2.92
CA ARG A 39 6.62 5.86 1.56
C ARG A 39 7.54 5.31 0.47
N ARG A 40 8.81 5.70 0.48
CA ARG A 40 9.79 5.27 -0.53
C ARG A 40 9.93 3.74 -0.55
N TYR A 41 9.95 3.12 0.61
CA TYR A 41 10.16 1.67 0.75
C TYR A 41 8.93 0.91 0.25
N VAL A 42 7.74 1.35 0.64
CA VAL A 42 6.48 0.78 0.15
C VAL A 42 6.41 0.92 -1.38
N ARG A 43 6.73 2.10 -1.93
CA ARG A 43 6.76 2.31 -3.39
C ARG A 43 7.70 1.33 -4.11
N SER A 44 8.94 1.18 -3.64
CA SER A 44 9.90 0.24 -4.23
C SER A 44 9.46 -1.22 -4.17
N ILE A 45 8.70 -1.60 -3.13
CA ILE A 45 8.12 -2.93 -2.99
C ILE A 45 6.96 -3.10 -3.99
N THR A 46 6.02 -2.14 -4.04
CA THR A 46 4.79 -2.25 -4.83
C THR A 46 5.01 -2.09 -6.33
N GLU A 47 6.03 -1.35 -6.76
CA GLU A 47 6.39 -1.21 -8.18
C GLU A 47 6.77 -2.56 -8.83
N ARG A 48 7.25 -3.52 -8.04
CA ARG A 48 7.53 -4.89 -8.51
C ARG A 48 6.26 -5.67 -8.81
N VAL A 49 5.13 -5.27 -8.23
CA VAL A 49 3.82 -5.89 -8.42
C VAL A 49 3.09 -5.22 -9.57
N SER A 50 3.01 -3.89 -9.56
CA SER A 50 2.40 -3.12 -10.64
C SER A 50 2.76 -1.65 -10.53
N SER A 51 3.22 -1.05 -11.63
CA SER A 51 3.50 0.39 -11.73
C SER A 51 2.24 1.26 -11.58
N LYS A 52 1.04 0.68 -11.72
CA LYS A 52 -0.25 1.37 -11.59
C LYS A 52 -0.67 1.62 -10.14
N ILE A 53 -0.07 0.92 -9.17
CA ILE A 53 -0.37 1.11 -7.75
C ILE A 53 0.26 2.42 -7.29
N MET A 54 -0.55 3.40 -6.93
CA MET A 54 -0.05 4.68 -6.40
C MET A 54 0.26 4.56 -4.91
N VAL A 55 1.35 5.19 -4.47
CA VAL A 55 1.75 5.24 -3.05
C VAL A 55 1.90 6.71 -2.64
N VAL A 56 1.04 7.13 -1.73
CA VAL A 56 0.87 8.53 -1.30
C VAL A 56 1.04 8.59 0.22
N SER A 57 1.73 9.61 0.73
CA SER A 57 1.77 9.84 2.17
C SER A 57 0.58 10.68 2.63
N TYR A 58 0.16 10.53 3.89
CA TYR A 58 -0.89 11.40 4.44
C TYR A 58 -0.54 12.90 4.44
N GLN A 59 0.76 13.26 4.35
CA GLN A 59 1.19 14.66 4.23
C GLN A 59 0.93 15.26 2.84
N GLU A 60 0.61 14.44 1.84
CA GLU A 60 0.27 14.89 0.48
C GLU A 60 -1.24 15.10 0.29
N ILE A 61 -2.05 14.80 1.31
CA ILE A 61 -3.50 14.95 1.27
C ILE A 61 -3.85 16.32 1.84
N THR A 62 -4.61 17.10 1.08
CA THR A 62 -5.08 18.40 1.56
C THR A 62 -6.27 18.23 2.51
N PRO A 63 -6.50 19.15 3.46
CA PRO A 63 -7.56 18.99 4.47
C PRO A 63 -8.98 18.88 3.92
N GLU A 64 -9.22 19.34 2.69
CA GLU A 64 -10.53 19.32 2.03
C GLU A 64 -10.90 17.96 1.44
N ILE A 65 -9.97 17.00 1.43
CA ILE A 65 -10.17 15.66 0.87
C ILE A 65 -10.66 14.71 1.96
N GLU A 66 -11.83 14.11 1.74
CA GLU A 66 -12.29 12.98 2.54
C GLU A 66 -11.63 11.68 2.07
N VAL A 67 -11.05 10.95 3.02
CA VAL A 67 -10.39 9.67 2.76
C VAL A 67 -11.22 8.53 3.37
N HIS A 68 -11.60 7.58 2.53
CA HIS A 68 -12.24 6.34 2.97
C HIS A 68 -11.27 5.16 2.79
N SER A 69 -10.98 4.46 3.89
CA SER A 69 -10.20 3.23 3.81
C SER A 69 -11.08 2.11 3.26
N LEU A 70 -10.63 1.48 2.17
CA LEU A 70 -11.24 0.26 1.62
C LEU A 70 -10.69 -1.01 2.29
N GLY A 71 -9.58 -0.89 3.02
CA GLY A 71 -8.87 -2.00 3.63
C GLY A 71 -7.48 -1.61 4.13
N MET A 72 -6.80 -2.54 4.79
CA MET A 72 -5.47 -2.36 5.35
C MET A 72 -4.50 -3.41 4.80
N VAL A 73 -3.30 -2.96 4.42
CA VAL A 73 -2.21 -3.83 3.97
C VAL A 73 -1.17 -3.91 5.07
N GLY A 74 -0.79 -5.14 5.44
CA GLY A 74 0.17 -5.39 6.50
C GLY A 74 0.77 -6.79 6.42
N ALA A 75 1.81 -7.03 7.20
CA ALA A 75 2.49 -8.33 7.29
C ALA A 75 2.62 -8.84 8.74
N GLY A 76 1.97 -8.14 9.69
CA GLY A 76 1.70 -8.63 11.04
C GLY A 76 0.31 -9.28 11.12
N GLU A 77 0.00 -9.88 12.27
CA GLU A 77 -1.40 -10.08 12.68
C GLU A 77 -2.06 -8.75 13.04
#